data_AF-A0A6B1ASC3-F1
#
_entry.id   AF-A0A6B1ASC3-F1
#
_cell.length_a   1.000
_cell.length_b   1.000
_cell.length_c   1.000
_cell.angle_alpha   90.00
_cell.angle_beta   90.00
_cell.angle_gamma   90.00
#
_symmetry.space_group_name_H-M   'P 1'
#
loop_
_entity.id
_entity.type
_entity.pdbx_description
1 polymer ?
#
loop_
_entity_poly.entity_id
_entity_poly.type
_entity_poly.pdbx_seq_one_letter_code
_entity_poly.pdbx_strand_id
1 'polypeptide(L)'
;MIDGIQFNSLGEFLAMGGYAFNVWSVYALFAIFLTANLALPLRKRRLILRDQKRRLAALDAREESARDPADSAGWEVSMAGDEK
;
A
#
# COMPACT_ATOMS: atom_id res chain seq x y z
N MET A 1 -19.16 16.54 49.48
CA MET A 1 -18.80 17.38 48.33
C MET A 1 -17.64 16.69 47.66
N ILE A 2 -17.85 16.03 46.52
CA ILE A 2 -16.75 15.55 45.68
C ILE A 2 -16.55 16.68 44.68
N ASP A 3 -15.56 17.53 44.90
CA ASP A 3 -15.10 18.42 43.83
C ASP A 3 -14.43 17.53 42.78
N GLY A 4 -15.16 17.29 41.70
CA GLY A 4 -14.70 16.45 40.61
C GLY A 4 -13.53 17.14 39.91
N ILE A 5 -12.43 16.42 39.70
CA ILE A 5 -11.39 16.84 38.76
C ILE A 5 -11.98 16.76 37.35
N GLN A 6 -12.70 17.82 36.96
CA GLN A 6 -13.23 18.01 35.62
C GLN A 6 -12.28 18.93 34.86
N PHE A 7 -11.67 18.41 33.80
CA PHE A 7 -10.91 19.24 32.86
C PHE A 7 -11.88 20.09 32.08
N ASN A 8 -11.72 21.41 32.14
CA ASN A 8 -12.60 22.35 31.45
C ASN A 8 -12.09 22.69 30.04
N SER A 9 -10.91 22.18 29.67
CA SER A 9 -10.34 22.33 28.32
C SER A 9 -9.35 21.21 27.95
N LEU A 10 -9.12 21.05 26.64
CA LEU A 10 -8.09 20.14 26.12
C LEU A 10 -6.67 20.56 26.54
N GLY A 11 -6.42 21.86 26.68
CA GLY A 11 -5.14 22.39 27.15
C GLY A 11 -4.84 21.95 28.58
N GLU A 12 -5.85 21.94 29.45
CA GLU A 12 -5.75 21.48 30.84
C GLU A 12 -5.51 19.97 30.93
N PHE A 13 -6.12 19.20 30.01
CA PHE A 13 -5.87 17.77 29.87
C PHE A 13 -4.45 17.47 29.36
N LEU A 14 -3.95 18.26 28.42
CA LEU A 14 -2.57 18.14 27.92
C LEU A 14 -1.55 18.52 28.99
N ALA A 15 -1.87 19.53 29.81
CA ALA A 15 -1.00 20.13 30.81
C ALA A 15 -1.49 19.90 32.26
N MET A 16 -1.85 18.66 32.62
CA MET A 16 -2.24 18.28 33.99
C MET A 16 -1.11 18.41 35.03
N GLY A 17 0.04 18.99 34.66
CA GLY A 17 1.22 19.08 35.50
C GLY A 17 1.85 17.71 35.76
N GLY A 18 2.07 17.37 37.03
CA GLY A 18 2.87 16.20 37.44
C GLY A 18 2.40 14.83 36.91
N TYR A 19 1.14 14.68 36.54
CA TYR A 19 0.61 13.42 35.98
C TYR A 19 0.71 13.31 34.46
N ALA A 20 0.86 14.44 33.76
CA ALA A 20 0.89 14.44 32.30
C ALA A 20 2.06 13.60 31.77
N PHE A 21 3.24 13.66 32.40
CA PHE A 21 4.41 12.90 31.98
C PHE A 21 4.17 11.39 31.95
N ASN A 22 3.51 10.83 32.97
CA ASN A 22 3.23 9.40 33.06
C ASN A 22 2.29 8.95 31.94
N VAL A 23 1.22 9.72 31.72
CA VAL A 23 0.22 9.43 30.70
C VAL A 23 0.82 9.51 29.30
N TRP A 24 1.55 10.59 29.00
CA TRP A 24 2.21 10.78 27.71
C TRP A 24 3.30 9.74 27.45
N SER A 25 4.01 9.28 28.47
CA SER A 25 5.04 8.22 28.31
C SER A 25 4.44 6.91 27.81
N VAL A 26 3.29 6.51 28.35
CA VAL A 26 2.58 5.30 27.90
C VAL A 26 2.09 5.47 26.47
N TYR A 27 1.52 6.63 26.13
CA TYR A 27 1.09 6.93 24.76
C TYR A 27 2.26 6.94 23.77
N ALA A 28 3.40 7.50 24.15
CA ALA A 28 4.61 7.51 23.32
C ALA A 28 5.12 6.09 23.08
N LEU A 29 5.18 5.26 24.12
CA LEU A 29 5.58 3.86 23.99
C LEU A 29 4.61 3.07 23.10
N PHE A 30 3.31 3.27 23.28
CA PHE A 30 2.29 2.68 22.43
C PHE A 30 2.41 3.13 20.98
N ALA A 31 2.64 4.43 20.73
CA ALA A 31 2.82 4.97 19.39
C ALA A 31 4.07 4.39 18.71
N ILE A 32 5.17 4.20 19.45
CA ILE A 32 6.38 3.52 18.96
C ILE A 32 6.04 2.08 18.57
N PHE A 33 5.36 1.34 19.45
CA PHE A 33 4.99 -0.05 19.19
C PHE A 33 4.07 -0.17 17.96
N LEU A 34 3.06 0.69 17.87
CA LEU A 34 2.15 0.76 16.73
C LEU A 34 2.90 1.10 15.45
N THR A 35 3.80 2.08 15.49
CA THR A 35 4.61 2.48 14.34
C THR A 35 5.52 1.35 13.88
N ALA A 36 6.19 0.67 14.81
CA ALA A 36 7.04 -0.48 14.50
C ALA A 36 6.21 -1.63 13.88
N ASN A 37 5.06 -1.93 14.48
CA ASN A 37 4.18 -2.99 14.03
C ASN A 37 3.51 -2.69 12.68
N LEU A 38 3.23 -1.41 12.40
CA LEU A 38 2.63 -0.96 11.14
C LEU A 38 3.68 -0.75 10.03
N ALA A 39 4.89 -0.30 10.36
CA ALA A 39 5.96 -0.09 9.38
C ALA A 39 6.40 -1.39 8.70
N LEU A 40 6.44 -2.49 9.44
CA LEU A 40 6.82 -3.82 8.93
C LEU A 40 5.90 -4.32 7.78
N PRO A 41 4.55 -4.40 7.94
CA PRO A 41 3.64 -4.83 6.88
C PRO A 41 3.60 -3.83 5.71
N LEU A 42 3.73 -2.52 5.96
CA LEU A 42 3.81 -1.54 4.86
C LEU A 42 5.06 -1.74 4.00
N ARG A 43 6.22 -2.01 4.61
CA ARG A 43 7.46 -2.31 3.87
C ARG A 43 7.34 -3.59 3.05
N LYS A 44 6.75 -4.65 3.61
CA LYS A 44 6.52 -5.92 2.91
C LYS A 44 5.56 -5.76 1.72
N ARG A 45 4.45 -5.01 1.90
CA ARG A 45 3.49 -4.74 0.82
C ARG A 45 4.13 -4.07 -0.39
N ARG A 46 5.01 -3.09 -0.16
CA ARG A 46 5.70 -2.37 -1.26
C ARG A 46 6.59 -3.30 -2.09
N LEU A 47 7.26 -4.26 -1.44
CA LEU A 47 8.11 -5.23 -2.14
C LEU A 47 7.28 -6.21 -2.97
N ILE A 48 6.19 -6.73 -2.41
CA ILE A 48 5.31 -7.69 -3.11
C ILE A 48 4.64 -7.04 -4.32
N LEU A 49 4.10 -5.83 -4.18
CA LEU A 49 3.49 -5.10 -5.31
C LEU A 49 4.49 -4.82 -6.44
N ARG A 50 5.76 -4.54 -6.09
CA ARG A 50 6.81 -4.33 -7.07
C ARG A 50 7.17 -5.62 -7.81
N ASP A 51 7.18 -6.76 -7.12
CA ASP A 51 7.43 -8.06 -7.74
C ASP A 51 6.27 -8.48 -8.67
N GLN A 52 5.03 -8.24 -8.23
CA GLN A 52 3.84 -8.53 -9.03
C GLN A 52 3.79 -7.70 -10.32
N LYS A 53 4.10 -6.40 -10.28
CA LYS A 53 4.18 -5.56 -11.49
C LYS A 53 5.18 -6.08 -12.52
N ARG A 54 6.33 -6.57 -12.07
CA ARG A 54 7.36 -7.13 -12.98
C ARG A 54 6.88 -8.42 -13.65
N ARG A 55 6.15 -9.25 -12.92
CA ARG A 55 5.58 -10.49 -13.46
C ARG A 55 4.48 -10.23 -14.48
N LEU A 56 3.59 -9.28 -14.22
CA LEU A 56 2.54 -8.89 -15.16
C LEU A 56 3.13 -8.34 -16.46
N ALA A 57 4.10 -7.43 -16.37
CA ALA A 57 4.77 -6.89 -17.57
C ALA A 57 5.50 -7.96 -18.40
N ALA A 58 6.05 -8.99 -17.74
CA ALA A 58 6.70 -10.11 -18.43
C ALA A 58 5.71 -11.09 -19.09
N LEU A 59 4.47 -11.17 -18.59
CA LEU A 59 3.40 -11.96 -19.20
C LEU A 59 2.81 -11.23 -20.42
N ASP A 60 2.52 -9.93 -20.30
CA ASP A 60 2.02 -9.12 -21.43
C ASP A 60 2.97 -9.17 -22.64
N ALA A 61 4.29 -9.01 -22.40
CA ALA A 61 5.29 -9.09 -23.47
C ALA A 61 5.39 -10.48 -24.14
N ARG A 62 5.07 -11.55 -23.40
CA ARG A 62 5.02 -12.91 -23.95
C ARG A 62 3.78 -13.12 -24.79
N GLU A 63 2.63 -12.62 -24.35
CA GLU A 63 1.38 -12.69 -25.12
C GLU A 63 1.51 -11.96 -26.45
N GLU A 64 2.13 -10.77 -26.47
CA GLU A 64 2.35 -10.02 -27.71
C GLU A 64 3.27 -10.75 -28.68
N SER A 65 4.38 -11.33 -28.20
CA SER A 65 5.28 -12.15 -29.02
C SER A 65 4.67 -13.46 -29.52
N ALA A 66 3.70 -14.02 -28.77
CA ALA A 66 2.99 -15.23 -29.16
C ALA A 66 1.82 -14.94 -30.11
N ARG A 67 1.34 -13.69 -30.16
CA ARG A 67 0.29 -13.22 -31.06
C ARG A 67 0.84 -12.87 -32.45
N ASP A 68 2.08 -12.41 -32.52
CA ASP A 68 2.74 -11.89 -33.74
C ASP A 68 3.05 -12.90 -34.88
N PRO A 69 3.12 -14.24 -34.70
CA PRO A 69 3.29 -15.16 -35.85
C PRO A 69 1.97 -15.64 -36.47
N ALA A 70 0.82 -15.47 -35.77
CA ALA A 70 -0.47 -15.96 -36.22
C ALA A 70 -1.27 -14.91 -37.01
N ASP A 71 -1.13 -13.63 -36.66
CA ASP A 71 -1.74 -12.52 -37.39
C ASP A 71 -1.06 -12.30 -38.76
N SER A 72 0.24 -12.62 -38.85
CA SER A 72 0.98 -12.51 -40.10
C SER A 72 0.55 -13.53 -41.17
N ALA A 73 0.13 -14.72 -40.75
CA ALA A 73 -0.35 -15.75 -41.68
C ALA A 73 -1.76 -15.43 -42.24
N GLY A 74 -2.55 -14.61 -41.51
CA GLY A 74 -3.91 -14.24 -41.90
C GLY A 74 -3.96 -13.26 -43.08
N TRP A 75 -3.00 -12.34 -43.19
CA TRP A 75 -2.92 -11.42 -44.33
C TRP A 75 -2.39 -12.11 -45.59
N GLU A 76 -1.51 -13.11 -45.48
CA GLU A 76 -1.02 -13.88 -46.64
C GLU A 76 -2.14 -14.67 -47.33
N VAL A 77 -3.03 -15.31 -46.57
CA VAL A 77 -4.16 -16.08 -47.13
C VAL A 77 -5.24 -15.16 -47.71
N SER A 78 -5.46 -13.98 -47.11
CA SER A 78 -6.42 -12.99 -47.62
C SER A 78 -5.94 -12.32 -48.91
N MET A 79 -4.62 -12.15 -49.10
CA MET A 79 -4.03 -11.57 -50.32
C MET A 79 -4.01 -12.54 -51.50
N ALA A 80 -3.96 -13.86 -51.24
CA ALA A 80 -4.03 -14.89 -52.27
C ALA A 80 -5.46 -15.17 -52.78
N GLY A 81 -6.50 -14.72 -52.05
CA GLY A 81 -7.90 -14.96 -52.38
C GLY A 81 -8.56 -13.91 -53.28
N ASP A 82 -7.94 -12.75 -53.45
CA ASP A 82 -8.47 -11.61 -54.24
C ASP A 82 -7.95 -11.61 -55.70
N GLU A 83 -7.08 -12.56 -56.06
CA GLU A 83 -6.61 -12.76 -57.43
C GLU A 83 -7.53 -13.76 -58.17
N LYS A 84 -8.77 -13.34 -58.45
CA LYS A 84 -9.67 -14.05 -59.37
C LYS A 84 -10.58 -13.08 -60.11
#